data_AF-C7RUJ0-F1
#
_entry.id   AF-C7RUJ0-F1
#
_cell.length_a   1.000
_cell.length_b   1.000
_cell.length_c   1.000
_cell.angle_alpha   90.00
_cell.angle_beta   90.00
_cell.angle_gamma   90.00
#
_symmetry.space_group_name_H-M   'P 1'
#
loop_
_entity.id
_entity.type
_entity.pdbx_description
1 polymer ?
#
loop_
_entity_poly.entity_id
_entity_poly.type
_entity_poly.pdbx_seq_one_letter_code
_entity_poly.pdbx_strand_id
1 'polypeptide(L)'
;MIFEQVATGGCQSYLIGCSETSGAALIDPEITQIDHYIALAARDGLRIRYLIDTHTHADHFSATRQLARQLGVPVVMHRASPAPFVDMRIGDGEMVMLGKLRLQAIHTPGHTADSLCLRVEDRLFTGDTLLFGATGRTDLPSGDPEALYDSLFHRLLRLDPNLRIFPAHDYKGRQSSTIGQEIASNPRLQKQERADFVAMMRNLNLSMPTHVTEALRTNMSGGKSVAQLLAEAALRVPFMSLEELRARVEAQEDDLIVLDVRERDAYEVGHVPGARLLPRGQLELRVNQELSDPTRRILTCCELGYVSTLAASTLREMGFLHTVALDGGMKAWREAGYPLATGPAMTRAAPAAG
;
A
#
# COMPACT_ATOMS: atom_id res chain seq x y z
N MET A 1 -24.61 12.91 12.32
CA MET A 1 -23.32 12.48 11.70
C MET A 1 -23.60 11.65 10.45
N ILE A 2 -22.92 11.94 9.34
CA ILE A 2 -22.87 11.07 8.14
C ILE A 2 -21.87 9.96 8.40
N PHE A 3 -22.15 8.75 7.94
CA PHE A 3 -21.28 7.59 8.16
C PHE A 3 -21.35 6.60 7.02
N GLU A 4 -20.18 6.23 6.51
CA GLU A 4 -20.01 5.16 5.54
C GLU A 4 -18.95 4.18 6.04
N GLN A 5 -19.16 2.90 5.73
CA GLN A 5 -18.23 1.82 6.00
C GLN A 5 -17.85 1.17 4.66
N VAL A 6 -16.56 0.97 4.46
CA VAL A 6 -16.01 0.32 3.26
C VAL A 6 -15.25 -0.92 3.69
N ALA A 7 -15.74 -2.08 3.25
CA ALA A 7 -15.08 -3.36 3.48
C ALA A 7 -14.18 -3.71 2.28
N THR A 8 -12.95 -4.13 2.55
CA THR A 8 -11.98 -4.58 1.54
C THR A 8 -11.34 -5.88 2.02
N GLY A 9 -11.87 -7.00 1.55
CA GLY A 9 -11.54 -8.29 2.15
C GLY A 9 -11.96 -8.33 3.62
N GLY A 10 -11.00 -8.53 4.53
CA GLY A 10 -11.24 -8.48 5.97
C GLY A 10 -11.12 -7.08 6.59
N CYS A 11 -10.53 -6.12 5.86
CA CYS A 11 -10.26 -4.77 6.36
C CYS A 11 -11.52 -3.89 6.31
N GLN A 12 -11.64 -2.98 7.27
CA GLN A 12 -12.75 -2.05 7.41
C GLN A 12 -12.22 -0.62 7.52
N SER A 13 -12.72 0.24 6.65
CA SER A 13 -12.42 1.67 6.64
C SER A 13 -13.70 2.46 6.87
N TYR A 14 -13.59 3.63 7.50
CA TYR A 14 -14.76 4.40 7.92
C TYR A 14 -14.66 5.86 7.51
N LEU A 15 -15.67 6.37 6.81
CA LEU A 15 -15.82 7.79 6.54
C LEU A 15 -16.87 8.36 7.51
N ILE A 16 -16.47 9.30 8.36
CA ILE A 16 -17.36 10.04 9.26
C ILE A 16 -17.45 11.49 8.82
N GLY A 17 -18.67 12.02 8.73
CA GLY A 17 -18.94 13.37 8.24
C GLY A 17 -19.79 14.21 9.21
N CYS A 18 -19.41 15.47 9.39
CA CYS A 18 -20.23 16.47 10.06
C CYS A 18 -21.18 17.12 9.04
N SER A 19 -22.46 16.74 9.07
CA SER A 19 -23.49 17.22 8.13
C SER A 19 -23.68 18.74 8.14
N GLU A 20 -23.32 19.42 9.23
CA GLU A 20 -23.48 20.87 9.35
C GLU A 20 -22.32 21.68 8.76
N THR A 21 -21.12 21.10 8.68
CA THR A 21 -19.91 21.81 8.22
C THR A 21 -19.29 21.19 6.97
N SER A 22 -19.86 20.08 6.50
CA SER A 22 -19.32 19.23 5.44
C SER A 22 -17.91 18.69 5.71
N GLY A 23 -17.36 18.82 6.91
CA GLY A 23 -16.06 18.24 7.24
C GLY A 23 -16.16 16.73 7.43
N ALA A 24 -15.22 15.96 6.86
CA ALA A 24 -15.11 14.51 7.09
C ALA A 24 -13.74 14.08 7.64
N ALA A 25 -13.72 12.95 8.35
CA ALA A 25 -12.51 12.19 8.65
C ALA A 25 -12.64 10.78 8.06
N LEU A 26 -11.54 10.25 7.54
CA LEU A 26 -11.46 8.91 6.99
C LEU A 26 -10.50 8.09 7.86
N ILE A 27 -10.99 6.99 8.40
CA ILE A 27 -10.31 6.13 9.38
C ILE A 27 -9.91 4.82 8.71
N ASP A 28 -8.66 4.42 8.91
CA ASP A 28 -8.03 3.19 8.41
C ASP A 28 -8.25 2.93 6.90
N PRO A 29 -8.02 3.90 6.00
CA PRO A 29 -8.29 3.71 4.58
C PRO A 29 -7.29 2.75 3.92
N GLU A 30 -7.79 1.69 3.30
CA GLU A 30 -6.99 0.76 2.49
C GLU A 30 -6.64 1.36 1.09
N ILE A 31 -5.42 1.16 0.61
CA ILE A 31 -4.87 1.86 -0.57
C ILE A 31 -5.60 1.61 -1.89
N THR A 32 -6.21 0.45 -2.10
CA THR A 32 -6.89 0.11 -3.35
C THR A 32 -8.23 0.82 -3.51
N GLN A 33 -8.75 1.42 -2.44
CA GLN A 33 -10.07 2.05 -2.40
C GLN A 33 -10.03 3.58 -2.45
N ILE A 34 -8.88 4.19 -2.78
CA ILE A 34 -8.70 5.66 -2.84
C ILE A 34 -9.82 6.35 -3.63
N ASP A 35 -10.08 5.89 -4.85
CA ASP A 35 -11.11 6.49 -5.72
C ASP A 35 -12.52 6.33 -5.12
N HIS A 36 -12.77 5.19 -4.45
CA HIS A 36 -14.03 4.94 -3.78
C HIS A 36 -14.25 5.91 -2.61
N TYR A 37 -13.24 6.16 -1.77
CA TYR A 37 -13.36 7.12 -0.66
C TYR A 37 -13.63 8.54 -1.17
N ILE A 38 -12.95 8.95 -2.24
CA ILE A 38 -13.16 10.27 -2.87
C ILE A 38 -14.59 10.35 -3.41
N ALA A 39 -15.07 9.31 -4.08
CA ALA A 39 -16.43 9.25 -4.61
C ALA A 39 -17.49 9.31 -3.51
N LEU A 40 -17.30 8.59 -2.39
CA LEU A 40 -18.21 8.62 -1.24
C LEU A 40 -18.27 10.02 -0.61
N ALA A 41 -17.10 10.63 -0.38
CA ALA A 41 -17.05 11.99 0.16
C ALA A 41 -17.74 12.99 -0.78
N ALA A 42 -17.50 12.89 -2.10
CA ALA A 42 -18.14 13.76 -3.09
C ALA A 42 -19.66 13.57 -3.15
N ARG A 43 -20.14 12.31 -3.15
CA ARG A 43 -21.56 11.94 -3.15
C ARG A 43 -22.31 12.61 -1.99
N ASP A 44 -21.69 12.65 -0.81
CA ASP A 44 -22.31 13.19 0.41
C ASP A 44 -22.02 14.68 0.64
N GLY A 45 -21.37 15.36 -0.31
CA GLY A 45 -21.02 16.77 -0.18
C GLY A 45 -20.01 17.04 0.94
N LEU A 46 -19.16 16.06 1.25
CA LEU A 46 -18.15 16.09 2.30
C LEU A 46 -16.77 16.47 1.75
N ARG A 47 -16.00 17.16 2.58
CA ARG A 47 -14.57 17.44 2.39
C ARG A 47 -13.78 16.74 3.47
N ILE A 48 -12.96 15.76 3.09
CA ILE A 48 -12.03 15.09 4.01
C ILE A 48 -11.07 16.15 4.57
N ARG A 49 -10.93 16.18 5.90
CA ARG A 49 -10.09 17.09 6.68
C ARG A 49 -9.01 16.37 7.47
N TYR A 50 -9.25 15.11 7.83
CA TYR A 50 -8.30 14.27 8.57
C TYR A 50 -8.30 12.87 7.98
N LEU A 51 -7.10 12.32 7.83
CA LEU A 51 -6.85 10.93 7.48
C LEU A 51 -6.26 10.28 8.73
N ILE A 52 -6.91 9.27 9.27
CA ILE A 52 -6.57 8.74 10.59
C ILE A 52 -6.28 7.25 10.45
N ASP A 53 -5.11 6.82 10.90
CA ASP A 53 -4.86 5.39 11.13
C ASP A 53 -4.93 5.13 12.65
N THR A 54 -5.70 4.10 13.04
CA THR A 54 -5.84 3.65 14.43
C THR A 54 -4.55 3.03 14.96
N HIS A 55 -3.74 2.47 14.06
CA HIS A 55 -2.45 1.88 14.38
C HIS A 55 -1.59 1.75 13.12
N THR A 56 -0.32 1.41 13.30
CA THR A 56 0.53 1.02 12.17
C THR A 56 0.13 -0.36 11.66
N HIS A 57 -0.67 -0.39 10.59
CA HIS A 57 -1.20 -1.63 9.97
C HIS A 57 -0.08 -2.55 9.47
N ALA A 58 -0.28 -3.86 9.67
CA ALA A 58 0.69 -4.89 9.33
C ALA A 58 0.23 -5.85 8.23
N ASP A 59 -1.00 -5.75 7.77
CA ASP A 59 -1.64 -6.70 6.86
C ASP A 59 -2.13 -6.07 5.55
N HIS A 60 -2.29 -4.75 5.53
CA HIS A 60 -2.61 -3.98 4.35
C HIS A 60 -1.76 -2.69 4.25
N PHE A 61 -1.83 -2.05 3.08
CA PHE A 61 -1.16 -0.78 2.84
C PHE A 61 -2.13 0.37 3.11
N SER A 62 -1.76 1.27 4.01
CA SER A 62 -2.60 2.44 4.31
C SER A 62 -2.56 3.45 3.17
N ALA A 63 -3.74 4.00 2.86
CA ALA A 63 -3.93 5.07 1.89
C ALA A 63 -3.64 6.46 2.48
N THR A 64 -3.51 6.60 3.81
CA THR A 64 -3.46 7.92 4.48
C THR A 64 -2.38 8.81 3.90
N ARG A 65 -1.18 8.29 3.67
CA ARG A 65 -0.09 9.07 3.07
C ARG A 65 -0.38 9.53 1.63
N GLN A 66 -0.95 8.64 0.81
CA GLN A 66 -1.23 8.96 -0.59
C GLN A 66 -2.36 9.98 -0.70
N LEU A 67 -3.44 9.78 0.06
CA LEU A 67 -4.55 10.71 0.15
C LEU A 67 -4.12 12.05 0.74
N ALA A 68 -3.24 12.07 1.74
CA ALA A 68 -2.73 13.32 2.33
C ALA A 68 -2.02 14.18 1.29
N ARG A 69 -1.18 13.56 0.46
CA ARG A 69 -0.51 14.24 -0.66
C ARG A 69 -1.49 14.72 -1.72
N GLN A 70 -2.49 13.92 -2.05
CA GLN A 70 -3.48 14.24 -3.09
C GLN A 70 -4.44 15.35 -2.65
N LEU A 71 -4.86 15.36 -1.38
CA LEU A 71 -5.89 16.25 -0.85
C LEU A 71 -5.33 17.45 -0.07
N GLY A 72 -4.04 17.42 0.30
CA GLY A 72 -3.40 18.44 1.12
C GLY A 72 -3.97 18.51 2.54
N VAL A 73 -4.17 17.34 3.18
CA VAL A 73 -4.79 17.22 4.50
C VAL A 73 -3.91 16.38 5.44
N PRO A 74 -3.95 16.63 6.76
CA PRO A 74 -3.06 15.96 7.71
C PRO A 74 -3.37 14.47 7.88
N VAL A 75 -2.29 13.69 8.01
CA VAL A 75 -2.32 12.34 8.58
C VAL A 75 -2.27 12.44 10.11
N VAL A 76 -3.18 11.73 10.78
CA VAL A 76 -3.32 11.68 12.23
C VAL A 76 -3.08 10.26 12.72
N MET A 77 -2.19 10.10 13.70
CA MET A 77 -1.95 8.82 14.38
C MET A 77 -1.57 9.06 15.85
N HIS A 78 -1.49 7.99 16.63
CA HIS A 78 -0.94 8.08 17.99
C HIS A 78 0.51 8.57 17.97
N ARG A 79 0.93 9.32 19.00
CA ARG A 79 2.30 9.82 19.14
C ARG A 79 3.37 8.73 19.15
N ALA A 80 3.03 7.50 19.53
CA ALA A 80 3.95 6.37 19.49
C ALA A 80 4.15 5.77 18.08
N SER A 81 3.40 6.22 17.07
CA SER A 81 3.57 5.72 15.69
C SER A 81 4.98 6.00 15.17
N PRO A 82 5.68 5.04 14.56
CA PRO A 82 7.00 5.25 13.97
C PRO A 82 6.95 6.05 12.65
N ALA A 83 5.77 6.24 12.06
CA ALA A 83 5.61 6.80 10.73
C ALA A 83 6.08 8.28 10.64
N PRO A 84 7.10 8.61 9.84
CA PRO A 84 7.66 9.97 9.80
C PRO A 84 6.75 10.97 9.07
N PHE A 85 5.75 10.48 8.33
CA PHE A 85 4.81 11.30 7.56
C PHE A 85 3.53 11.67 8.34
N VAL A 86 3.45 11.32 9.63
CA VAL A 86 2.32 11.71 10.48
C VAL A 86 2.45 13.20 10.83
N ASP A 87 1.49 13.99 10.35
CA ASP A 87 1.46 15.44 10.57
C ASP A 87 0.94 15.80 11.96
N MET A 88 -0.05 15.06 12.46
CA MET A 88 -0.69 15.29 13.74
C MET A 88 -0.59 14.06 14.64
N ARG A 89 0.16 14.21 15.74
CA ARG A 89 0.38 13.14 16.72
C ARG A 89 -0.48 13.37 17.95
N ILE A 90 -1.44 12.49 18.16
CA ILE A 90 -2.38 12.59 19.28
C ILE A 90 -2.03 11.61 20.41
N GLY A 91 -2.45 11.93 21.63
CA GLY A 91 -2.31 11.08 22.81
C GLY A 91 -3.65 10.71 23.43
N ASP A 92 -3.58 10.00 24.54
CA ASP A 92 -4.74 9.60 25.31
C ASP A 92 -5.60 10.80 25.77
N GLY A 93 -6.91 10.72 25.54
CA GLY A 93 -7.88 11.74 25.92
C GLY A 93 -7.91 12.99 25.03
N GLU A 94 -6.97 13.15 24.09
CA GLU A 94 -6.95 14.28 23.16
C GLU A 94 -8.09 14.22 22.13
N MET A 95 -8.49 15.39 21.64
CA MET A 95 -9.67 15.56 20.79
C MET A 95 -9.29 16.06 19.40
N VAL A 96 -9.75 15.37 18.36
CA VAL A 96 -9.73 15.89 16.99
C VAL A 96 -11.09 16.50 16.67
N MET A 97 -11.10 17.79 16.39
CA MET A 97 -12.33 18.55 16.10
C MET A 97 -12.68 18.45 14.61
N LEU A 98 -13.84 17.88 14.31
CA LEU A 98 -14.37 17.75 12.96
C LEU A 98 -15.71 18.48 12.84
N GLY A 99 -15.65 19.78 12.58
CA GLY A 99 -16.84 20.64 12.66
C GLY A 99 -17.38 20.64 14.09
N LYS A 100 -18.61 20.16 14.27
CA LYS A 100 -19.23 19.96 15.59
C LYS A 100 -18.94 18.58 16.20
N LEU A 101 -18.42 17.64 15.42
CA LEU A 101 -18.05 16.32 15.90
C LEU A 101 -16.74 16.39 16.68
N ARG A 102 -16.67 15.53 17.70
CA ARG A 102 -15.57 15.43 18.65
C ARG A 102 -15.07 13.99 18.63
N LEU A 103 -13.90 13.78 18.04
CA LEU A 103 -13.25 12.47 18.00
C LEU A 103 -12.28 12.42 19.18
N GLN A 104 -12.62 11.67 20.22
CA GLN A 104 -11.74 11.47 21.36
C GLN A 104 -10.81 10.28 21.12
N ALA A 105 -9.51 10.49 21.22
CA ALA A 105 -8.53 9.41 21.22
C ALA A 105 -8.49 8.71 22.58
N ILE A 106 -8.44 7.38 22.54
CA ILE A 106 -8.22 6.53 23.70
C ILE A 106 -7.02 5.66 23.35
N HIS A 107 -5.90 5.83 24.05
CA HIS A 107 -4.71 5.01 23.79
C HIS A 107 -4.97 3.58 24.25
N THR A 108 -4.81 2.62 23.35
CA THR A 108 -5.14 1.21 23.59
C THR A 108 -4.04 0.28 23.05
N PRO A 109 -2.81 0.39 23.59
CA PRO A 109 -1.69 -0.42 23.15
C PRO A 109 -1.97 -1.91 23.40
N GLY A 110 -1.40 -2.75 22.56
CA GLY A 110 -1.44 -4.19 22.74
C GLY A 110 -1.40 -4.96 21.42
N HIS A 111 -2.24 -4.59 20.46
CA HIS A 111 -2.06 -5.07 19.08
C HIS A 111 -0.77 -4.50 18.47
N THR A 112 -0.60 -3.19 18.61
CA THR A 112 0.65 -2.46 18.41
C THR A 112 0.85 -1.48 19.58
N ALA A 113 2.07 -0.96 19.73
CA ALA A 113 2.36 0.07 20.74
C ALA A 113 1.65 1.41 20.46
N ASP A 114 1.32 1.69 19.18
CA ASP A 114 0.66 2.91 18.73
C ASP A 114 -0.85 2.78 18.54
N SER A 115 -1.43 1.64 18.89
CA SER A 115 -2.87 1.40 18.78
C SER A 115 -3.68 2.41 19.60
N LEU A 116 -4.69 3.01 18.96
CA LEU A 116 -5.69 3.86 19.59
C LEU A 116 -7.10 3.46 19.15
N CYS A 117 -8.08 3.77 20.00
CA CYS A 117 -9.48 3.80 19.63
C CYS A 117 -9.96 5.25 19.49
N LEU A 118 -10.96 5.49 18.63
CA LEU A 118 -11.59 6.80 18.47
C LEU A 118 -13.05 6.73 18.90
N ARG A 119 -13.43 7.52 19.90
CA ARG A 119 -14.83 7.67 20.30
C ARG A 119 -15.45 8.88 19.61
N VAL A 120 -16.59 8.69 18.97
CA VAL A 120 -17.38 9.74 18.31
C VAL A 120 -18.85 9.48 18.57
N GLU A 121 -19.52 10.38 19.29
CA GLU A 121 -20.94 10.23 19.66
C GLU A 121 -21.23 8.86 20.31
N ASP A 122 -22.07 8.03 19.68
CA ASP A 122 -22.50 6.69 20.12
C ASP A 122 -21.56 5.55 19.63
N ARG A 123 -20.41 5.90 19.04
CA ARG A 123 -19.54 4.96 18.32
C ARG A 123 -18.13 4.95 18.88
N LEU A 124 -17.52 3.78 18.80
CA LEU A 124 -16.13 3.54 19.14
C LEU A 124 -15.46 2.80 17.97
N PHE A 125 -14.56 3.48 17.27
CA PHE A 125 -13.69 2.85 16.30
C PHE A 125 -12.55 2.17 17.05
N THR A 126 -12.54 0.84 17.06
CA THR A 126 -11.71 0.06 17.97
C THR A 126 -10.38 -0.37 17.38
N GLY A 127 -10.11 -0.01 16.12
CA GLY A 127 -8.96 -0.50 15.37
C GLY A 127 -8.88 -2.02 15.50
N ASP A 128 -7.68 -2.51 15.78
CA ASP A 128 -7.45 -3.91 16.12
C ASP A 128 -7.32 -4.16 17.63
N THR A 129 -7.70 -3.23 18.51
CA THR A 129 -7.73 -3.53 19.95
C THR A 129 -8.86 -4.51 20.28
N LEU A 130 -10.10 -4.19 19.90
CA LEU A 130 -11.29 -5.01 20.12
C LEU A 130 -11.96 -5.32 18.78
N LEU A 131 -12.22 -6.60 18.53
CA LEU A 131 -12.86 -7.11 17.31
C LEU A 131 -14.18 -7.82 17.67
N PHE A 132 -15.01 -8.12 16.67
CA PHE A 132 -16.24 -8.88 16.92
C PHE A 132 -15.96 -10.32 17.36
N GLY A 133 -16.27 -10.64 18.62
CA GLY A 133 -16.01 -11.95 19.22
C GLY A 133 -14.52 -12.33 19.25
N ALA A 134 -13.61 -11.37 19.14
CA ALA A 134 -12.17 -11.54 19.19
C ALA A 134 -11.46 -10.27 19.70
N THR A 135 -10.15 -10.24 19.60
CA THR A 135 -9.28 -9.08 19.89
C THR A 135 -8.17 -9.05 18.84
N GLY A 136 -7.38 -7.98 18.78
CA GLY A 136 -6.15 -8.00 17.99
C GLY A 136 -5.21 -9.09 18.45
N ARG A 137 -4.40 -9.59 17.50
CA ARG A 137 -3.24 -10.43 17.79
C ARG A 137 -2.14 -9.58 18.46
N THR A 138 -1.23 -10.21 19.20
CA THR A 138 -0.20 -9.51 20.01
C THR A 138 1.21 -10.01 19.73
N ASP A 139 1.39 -10.79 18.67
CA ASP A 139 2.64 -11.45 18.26
C ASP A 139 3.34 -10.71 17.10
N LEU A 140 2.86 -9.52 16.74
CA LEU A 140 3.55 -8.60 15.84
C LEU A 140 4.69 -7.86 16.56
N PRO A 141 5.63 -7.21 15.85
CA PRO A 141 6.87 -6.68 16.46
C PRO A 141 6.70 -5.73 17.66
N SER A 142 5.59 -4.99 17.75
CA SER A 142 5.28 -4.12 18.90
C SER A 142 4.04 -4.56 19.68
N GLY A 143 3.58 -5.79 19.45
CA GLY A 143 2.45 -6.37 20.15
C GLY A 143 2.81 -6.78 21.57
N ASP A 144 1.87 -6.59 22.49
CA ASP A 144 2.02 -6.92 23.90
C ASP A 144 0.66 -7.36 24.50
N PRO A 145 0.51 -8.65 24.88
CA PRO A 145 -0.73 -9.14 25.48
C PRO A 145 -1.02 -8.57 26.88
N GLU A 146 0.00 -8.13 27.63
CA GLU A 146 -0.20 -7.48 28.92
C GLU A 146 -0.81 -6.09 28.73
N ALA A 147 -0.24 -5.31 27.82
CA ALA A 147 -0.78 -4.01 27.44
C ALA A 147 -2.20 -4.14 26.85
N LEU A 148 -2.44 -5.16 26.01
CA LEU A 148 -3.78 -5.42 25.46
C LEU A 148 -4.80 -5.71 26.57
N TYR A 149 -4.42 -6.50 27.57
CA TYR A 149 -5.27 -6.77 28.72
C TYR A 149 -5.66 -5.47 29.44
N ASP A 150 -4.69 -4.59 29.73
CA ASP A 150 -4.95 -3.30 30.37
C ASP A 150 -5.87 -2.41 29.52
N SER A 151 -5.61 -2.34 28.20
CA SER A 151 -6.44 -1.62 27.24
C SER A 151 -7.89 -2.13 27.20
N LEU A 152 -8.10 -3.44 27.31
CA LEU A 152 -9.44 -4.01 27.32
C LEU A 152 -10.11 -3.84 28.70
N PHE A 153 -9.60 -4.53 29.72
CA PHE A 153 -10.28 -4.71 31.01
C PHE A 153 -10.26 -3.47 31.90
N HIS A 154 -9.26 -2.60 31.77
CA HIS A 154 -9.13 -1.40 32.59
C HIS A 154 -9.55 -0.12 31.87
N ARG A 155 -9.79 -0.18 30.55
CA ARG A 155 -10.20 0.98 29.74
C ARG A 155 -11.49 0.70 28.97
N LEU A 156 -11.43 -0.05 27.87
CA LEU A 156 -12.56 -0.17 26.94
C LEU A 156 -13.80 -0.79 27.56
N LEU A 157 -13.65 -1.88 28.34
CA LEU A 157 -14.80 -2.57 28.95
C LEU A 157 -15.45 -1.79 30.11
N ARG A 158 -14.86 -0.65 30.52
CA ARG A 158 -15.41 0.26 31.51
C ARG A 158 -16.16 1.45 30.90
N LEU A 159 -16.16 1.57 29.58
CA LEU A 159 -16.95 2.57 28.87
C LEU A 159 -18.44 2.17 28.87
N ASP A 160 -19.29 3.08 28.37
CA ASP A 160 -20.72 2.84 28.25
C ASP A 160 -20.99 1.55 27.42
N PRO A 161 -21.69 0.54 27.99
CA PRO A 161 -21.95 -0.73 27.32
C PRO A 161 -22.80 -0.59 26.05
N ASN A 162 -23.48 0.54 25.85
CA ASN A 162 -24.28 0.83 24.65
C ASN A 162 -23.45 1.38 23.48
N LEU A 163 -22.17 1.72 23.68
CA LEU A 163 -21.31 2.18 22.59
C LEU A 163 -21.20 1.08 21.53
N ARG A 164 -21.49 1.46 20.28
CA ARG A 164 -21.36 0.61 19.11
C ARG A 164 -19.90 0.55 18.72
N ILE A 165 -19.37 -0.66 18.49
CA ILE A 165 -17.97 -0.84 18.13
C ILE A 165 -17.81 -1.05 16.62
N PHE A 166 -16.71 -0.51 16.09
CA PHE A 166 -16.35 -0.51 14.67
C PHE A 166 -14.86 -0.86 14.54
N PRO A 167 -14.53 -2.16 14.42
CA PRO A 167 -13.14 -2.63 14.35
C PRO A 167 -12.50 -2.36 12.99
N ALA A 168 -11.16 -2.32 12.92
CA ALA A 168 -10.45 -2.23 11.63
C ALA A 168 -10.52 -3.54 10.83
N HIS A 169 -10.89 -4.66 11.46
CA HIS A 169 -11.07 -5.95 10.79
C HIS A 169 -12.35 -6.68 11.18
N ASP A 170 -12.97 -7.32 10.20
CA ASP A 170 -14.00 -8.35 10.39
C ASP A 170 -13.86 -9.47 9.35
N TYR A 171 -13.84 -10.71 9.84
CA TYR A 171 -13.68 -11.91 9.02
C TYR A 171 -14.97 -12.72 8.90
N LYS A 172 -16.06 -12.29 9.55
CA LYS A 172 -17.32 -13.07 9.66
C LYS A 172 -18.53 -12.35 9.08
N GLY A 173 -18.35 -11.22 8.40
CA GLY A 173 -19.42 -10.41 7.82
C GLY A 173 -20.36 -9.79 8.85
N ARG A 174 -19.90 -9.58 10.09
CA ARG A 174 -20.69 -8.97 11.16
C ARG A 174 -20.75 -7.46 10.93
N GLN A 175 -21.96 -6.90 11.00
CA GLN A 175 -22.17 -5.48 10.70
C GLN A 175 -22.18 -4.57 11.93
N SER A 176 -22.40 -5.12 13.13
CA SER A 176 -22.35 -4.33 14.36
C SER A 176 -22.22 -5.20 15.60
N SER A 177 -21.68 -4.60 16.67
CA SER A 177 -21.71 -5.10 18.04
C SER A 177 -21.67 -3.89 18.99
N THR A 178 -21.86 -4.12 20.28
CA THR A 178 -21.64 -3.12 21.33
C THR A 178 -20.64 -3.61 22.36
N ILE A 179 -20.10 -2.69 23.18
CA ILE A 179 -19.22 -3.05 24.30
C ILE A 179 -19.91 -4.08 25.22
N GLY A 180 -21.18 -3.88 25.56
CA GLY A 180 -21.93 -4.81 26.40
C GLY A 180 -22.10 -6.19 25.77
N GLN A 181 -22.32 -6.27 24.45
CA GLN A 181 -22.42 -7.54 23.74
C GLN A 181 -21.08 -8.28 23.70
N GLU A 182 -19.97 -7.58 23.49
CA GLU A 182 -18.64 -8.18 23.54
C GLU A 182 -18.30 -8.66 24.96
N ILE A 183 -18.59 -7.89 26.01
CA ILE A 183 -18.42 -8.34 27.40
C ILE A 183 -19.16 -9.66 27.65
N ALA A 184 -20.40 -9.77 27.17
CA ALA A 184 -21.25 -10.93 27.41
C ALA A 184 -20.85 -12.17 26.59
N SER A 185 -20.32 -11.99 25.38
CA SER A 185 -20.22 -13.09 24.40
C SER A 185 -18.85 -13.32 23.79
N ASN A 186 -17.92 -12.37 23.91
CA ASN A 186 -16.59 -12.50 23.33
C ASN A 186 -15.78 -13.54 24.11
N PRO A 187 -15.37 -14.67 23.49
CA PRO A 187 -14.70 -15.76 24.19
C PRO A 187 -13.35 -15.33 24.79
N ARG A 188 -12.67 -14.34 24.19
CA ARG A 188 -11.41 -13.83 24.72
C ARG A 188 -11.61 -12.98 25.96
N LEU A 189 -12.72 -12.24 26.04
CA LEU A 189 -13.06 -11.42 27.21
C LEU A 189 -13.59 -12.24 28.40
N GLN A 190 -13.92 -13.52 28.20
CA GLN A 190 -14.25 -14.43 29.30
C GLN A 190 -13.02 -14.86 30.11
N LYS A 191 -11.80 -14.62 29.60
CA LYS A 191 -10.55 -14.80 30.35
C LYS A 191 -10.29 -13.57 31.21
N GLN A 192 -11.04 -13.45 32.31
CA GLN A 192 -10.98 -12.29 33.21
C GLN A 192 -9.71 -12.24 34.05
N GLU A 193 -9.02 -13.36 34.26
CA GLU A 193 -7.72 -13.39 34.91
C GLU A 193 -6.61 -13.03 33.91
N ARG A 194 -5.77 -12.06 34.27
CA ARG A 194 -4.65 -11.56 33.43
C ARG A 194 -3.77 -12.70 32.92
N ALA A 195 -3.38 -13.61 33.81
CA ALA A 195 -2.50 -14.73 33.47
C ALA A 195 -3.12 -15.63 32.39
N ASP A 196 -4.43 -15.91 32.49
CA ASP A 196 -5.15 -16.74 31.54
C ASP A 196 -5.29 -16.06 30.18
N PHE A 197 -5.59 -14.76 30.16
CA PHE A 197 -5.67 -13.98 28.93
C PHE A 197 -4.32 -13.94 28.21
N VAL A 198 -3.25 -13.61 28.93
CA VAL A 198 -1.89 -13.52 28.37
C VAL A 198 -1.42 -14.88 27.85
N ALA A 199 -1.67 -15.96 28.61
CA ALA A 199 -1.35 -17.31 28.18
C ALA A 199 -2.14 -17.69 26.91
N MET A 200 -3.43 -17.36 26.83
CA MET A 200 -4.23 -17.58 25.62
C MET A 200 -3.65 -16.82 24.42
N MET A 201 -3.36 -15.52 24.58
CA MET A 201 -2.86 -14.67 23.50
C MET A 201 -1.51 -15.14 22.96
N ARG A 202 -0.58 -15.57 23.83
CA ARG A 202 0.73 -16.12 23.43
C ARG A 202 0.65 -17.46 22.71
N ASN A 203 -0.43 -18.21 22.93
CA ASN A 203 -0.65 -19.53 22.32
C ASN A 203 -1.60 -19.48 21.11
N LEU A 204 -1.94 -18.28 20.61
CA LEU A 204 -2.69 -18.14 19.36
C LEU A 204 -1.83 -18.61 18.18
N ASN A 205 -2.13 -19.79 17.64
CA ASN A 205 -1.43 -20.35 16.48
C ASN A 205 -1.99 -19.77 15.16
N LEU A 206 -1.78 -18.46 14.95
CA LEU A 206 -2.29 -17.73 13.78
C LEU A 206 -1.24 -17.70 12.68
N SER A 207 -1.68 -17.86 11.42
CA SER A 207 -0.82 -17.58 10.27
C SER A 207 -0.44 -16.10 10.23
N MET A 208 0.80 -15.82 9.85
CA MET A 208 1.23 -14.44 9.59
C MET A 208 0.52 -13.89 8.34
N PRO A 209 0.20 -12.59 8.29
CA PRO A 209 -0.32 -11.96 7.09
C PRO A 209 0.66 -12.10 5.91
N THR A 210 0.14 -12.33 4.70
CA THR A 210 0.93 -12.61 3.50
C THR A 210 2.00 -11.54 3.20
N HIS A 211 1.66 -10.27 3.41
CA HIS A 211 2.51 -9.12 3.08
C HIS A 211 3.10 -8.42 4.31
N VAL A 212 3.19 -9.10 5.46
CA VAL A 212 3.52 -8.46 6.74
C VAL A 212 4.79 -7.60 6.71
N THR A 213 5.88 -8.13 6.15
CA THR A 213 7.15 -7.41 6.06
C THR A 213 7.05 -6.17 5.17
N GLU A 214 6.35 -6.28 4.04
CA GLU A 214 6.22 -5.17 3.09
C GLU A 214 5.27 -4.08 3.60
N ALA A 215 4.14 -4.49 4.18
CA ALA A 215 3.15 -3.60 4.79
C ALA A 215 3.78 -2.81 5.94
N LEU A 216 4.42 -3.49 6.91
CA LEU A 216 5.14 -2.83 8.01
C LEU A 216 6.21 -1.88 7.49
N ARG A 217 7.08 -2.32 6.57
CA ARG A 217 8.11 -1.44 5.98
C ARG A 217 7.48 -0.19 5.37
N THR A 218 6.39 -0.34 4.63
CA THR A 218 5.74 0.77 3.91
C THR A 218 5.06 1.74 4.87
N ASN A 219 4.22 1.22 5.76
CA ASN A 219 3.44 2.01 6.72
C ASN A 219 4.33 2.66 7.79
N MET A 220 5.42 2.01 8.23
CA MET A 220 6.35 2.58 9.20
C MET A 220 7.29 3.64 8.61
N SER A 221 7.74 3.48 7.37
CA SER A 221 8.75 4.39 6.79
C SER A 221 8.17 5.45 5.86
N GLY A 222 6.93 5.28 5.41
CA GLY A 222 6.47 5.97 4.21
C GLY A 222 7.23 5.46 2.99
N GLY A 223 7.48 4.15 2.91
CA GLY A 223 8.03 3.52 1.72
C GLY A 223 7.04 3.56 0.56
N LYS A 224 7.40 2.91 -0.54
CA LYS A 224 6.45 2.48 -1.56
C LYS A 224 6.45 0.95 -1.61
N SER A 225 5.29 0.37 -1.85
CA SER A 225 5.18 -1.04 -2.22
C SER A 225 5.70 -1.25 -3.65
N VAL A 226 5.96 -2.50 -4.01
CA VAL A 226 6.34 -2.87 -5.38
C VAL A 226 5.24 -2.46 -6.37
N ALA A 227 3.97 -2.68 -6.01
CA ALA A 227 2.82 -2.31 -6.83
C ALA A 227 2.75 -0.79 -7.07
N GLN A 228 2.99 0.03 -6.05
CA GLN A 228 3.03 1.49 -6.19
C GLN A 228 4.16 1.94 -7.13
N LEU A 229 5.37 1.36 -6.99
CA LEU A 229 6.47 1.68 -7.89
C LEU A 229 6.14 1.37 -9.35
N LEU A 230 5.51 0.23 -9.61
CA LEU A 230 5.09 -0.16 -10.95
C LEU A 230 3.98 0.74 -11.49
N ALA A 231 2.96 1.04 -10.69
CA ALA A 231 1.85 1.90 -11.09
C ALA A 231 2.34 3.32 -11.45
N GLU A 232 3.20 3.92 -10.63
CA GLU A 232 3.79 5.23 -10.93
C GLU A 232 4.67 5.21 -12.19
N ALA A 233 5.45 4.15 -12.39
CA ALA A 233 6.25 4.00 -13.60
C ALA A 233 5.35 3.88 -14.85
N ALA A 234 4.28 3.09 -14.78
CA ALA A 234 3.33 2.91 -15.88
C ALA A 234 2.61 4.22 -16.27
N LEU A 235 2.36 5.13 -15.32
CA LEU A 235 1.79 6.46 -15.63
C LEU A 235 2.76 7.37 -16.41
N ARG A 236 4.06 7.13 -16.30
CA ARG A 236 5.11 7.97 -16.92
C ARG A 236 5.63 7.40 -18.23
N VAL A 237 5.50 6.08 -18.42
CA VAL A 237 6.10 5.34 -19.52
C VAL A 237 5.03 5.00 -20.55
N PRO A 238 5.15 5.49 -21.80
CA PRO A 238 4.31 5.00 -22.89
C PRO A 238 4.68 3.55 -23.24
N PHE A 239 3.68 2.78 -23.68
CA PHE A 239 3.86 1.40 -24.11
C PHE A 239 3.82 1.29 -25.64
N MET A 240 4.64 0.39 -26.19
CA MET A 240 4.60 -0.01 -27.59
C MET A 240 4.04 -1.43 -27.68
N SER A 241 3.13 -1.66 -28.63
CA SER A 241 2.54 -2.98 -28.85
C SER A 241 3.54 -3.95 -29.51
N LEU A 242 3.25 -5.24 -29.42
CA LEU A 242 4.07 -6.28 -30.05
C LEU A 242 4.07 -6.12 -31.58
N GLU A 243 2.93 -5.79 -32.17
CA GLU A 243 2.74 -5.61 -33.61
C GLU A 243 3.52 -4.39 -34.14
N GLU A 244 3.49 -3.26 -33.42
CA GLU A 244 4.28 -2.08 -33.80
C GLU A 244 5.76 -2.42 -33.77
N LEU A 245 6.25 -3.06 -32.69
CA LEU A 245 7.65 -3.45 -32.61
C LEU A 245 8.04 -4.40 -33.74
N ARG A 246 7.20 -5.39 -34.03
CA ARG A 246 7.44 -6.35 -35.12
C ARG A 246 7.59 -5.65 -36.46
N ALA A 247 6.66 -4.77 -36.81
CA ALA A 247 6.69 -4.05 -38.08
C ALA A 247 7.99 -3.23 -38.24
N ARG A 248 8.43 -2.55 -37.17
CA ARG A 248 9.66 -1.76 -37.16
C ARG A 248 10.93 -2.62 -37.29
N VAL A 249 10.95 -3.77 -36.62
CA VAL A 249 12.07 -4.73 -36.72
C VAL A 249 12.15 -5.34 -38.13
N GLU A 250 11.01 -5.70 -38.73
CA GLU A 250 10.95 -6.21 -40.11
C GLU A 250 11.36 -5.15 -41.14
N ALA A 251 10.99 -3.88 -40.91
CA ALA A 251 11.37 -2.75 -41.74
C ALA A 251 12.82 -2.28 -41.55
N GLN A 252 13.54 -2.82 -40.55
CA GLN A 252 14.91 -2.41 -40.19
C GLN A 252 15.03 -0.90 -39.96
N GLU A 253 14.06 -0.31 -39.25
CA GLU A 253 14.09 1.12 -38.93
C GLU A 253 15.24 1.45 -37.97
N ASP A 254 16.14 2.32 -38.41
CA ASP A 254 17.34 2.72 -37.64
C ASP A 254 17.07 3.77 -36.55
N ASP A 255 15.82 4.21 -36.36
CA ASP A 255 15.46 5.25 -35.37
C ASP A 255 15.21 4.67 -33.96
N LEU A 256 14.92 3.37 -33.85
CA LEU A 256 14.59 2.67 -32.61
C LEU A 256 15.79 1.89 -32.05
N ILE A 257 16.03 2.00 -30.74
CA ILE A 257 16.95 1.13 -29.99
C ILE A 257 16.12 0.19 -29.14
N VAL A 258 16.18 -1.11 -29.41
CA VAL A 258 15.58 -2.14 -28.56
C VAL A 258 16.60 -2.53 -27.49
N LEU A 259 16.26 -2.33 -26.22
CA LEU A 259 17.10 -2.59 -25.06
C LEU A 259 16.51 -3.73 -24.23
N ASP A 260 17.13 -4.89 -24.26
CA ASP A 260 16.76 -6.02 -23.41
C ASP A 260 17.42 -5.86 -22.04
N VAL A 261 16.61 -5.70 -21.00
CA VAL A 261 17.07 -5.48 -19.62
C VAL A 261 17.08 -6.75 -18.78
N ARG A 262 16.88 -7.92 -19.39
CA ARG A 262 17.03 -9.22 -18.73
C ARG A 262 18.50 -9.55 -18.49
N GLU A 263 18.73 -10.62 -17.74
CA GLU A 263 20.05 -11.20 -17.57
C GLU A 263 20.55 -11.87 -18.86
N ARG A 264 21.87 -12.00 -18.97
CA ARG A 264 22.56 -12.53 -20.15
C ARG A 264 22.01 -13.88 -20.59
N ASP A 265 21.82 -14.82 -19.66
CA ASP A 265 21.37 -16.18 -19.99
C ASP A 265 20.00 -16.18 -20.67
N ALA A 266 19.07 -15.33 -20.22
CA ALA A 266 17.74 -15.21 -20.82
C ALA A 266 17.77 -14.55 -22.20
N TYR A 267 18.69 -13.59 -22.39
CA TYR A 267 18.92 -12.93 -23.67
C TYR A 267 19.48 -13.91 -24.70
N GLU A 268 20.51 -14.68 -24.35
CA GLU A 268 21.22 -15.58 -25.27
C GLU A 268 20.33 -16.73 -25.77
N VAL A 269 19.38 -17.19 -24.93
CA VAL A 269 18.35 -18.18 -25.31
C VAL A 269 17.40 -17.64 -26.38
N GLY A 270 17.08 -16.34 -26.37
CA GLY A 270 16.19 -15.75 -27.36
C GLY A 270 15.79 -14.31 -27.02
N HIS A 271 16.03 -13.40 -27.96
CA HIS A 271 15.76 -11.97 -27.84
C HIS A 271 15.18 -11.41 -29.16
N VAL A 272 14.63 -10.19 -29.09
CA VAL A 272 14.16 -9.47 -30.30
C VAL A 272 15.34 -9.24 -31.24
N PRO A 273 15.24 -9.54 -32.55
CA PRO A 273 16.30 -9.28 -33.50
C PRO A 273 16.78 -7.82 -33.46
N GLY A 274 18.10 -7.62 -33.41
CA GLY A 274 18.71 -6.29 -33.32
C GLY A 274 18.68 -5.66 -31.92
N ALA A 275 18.12 -6.34 -30.91
CA ALA A 275 18.17 -5.87 -29.53
C ALA A 275 19.60 -5.75 -29.00
N ARG A 276 19.79 -4.82 -28.07
CA ARG A 276 21.02 -4.66 -27.29
C ARG A 276 20.77 -5.13 -25.87
N LEU A 277 21.70 -5.91 -25.33
CA LEU A 277 21.64 -6.36 -23.94
C LEU A 277 22.21 -5.28 -23.02
N LEU A 278 21.39 -4.78 -22.09
CA LEU A 278 21.84 -3.97 -20.96
C LEU A 278 21.04 -4.36 -19.70
N PRO A 279 21.54 -5.32 -18.90
CA PRO A 279 20.80 -5.86 -17.77
C PRO A 279 20.41 -4.77 -16.77
N ARG A 280 19.22 -4.90 -16.16
CA ARG A 280 18.66 -3.89 -15.25
C ARG A 280 19.65 -3.42 -14.17
N GLY A 281 20.41 -4.34 -13.58
CA GLY A 281 21.36 -4.04 -12.50
C GLY A 281 22.59 -3.22 -12.92
N GLN A 282 22.79 -3.01 -14.23
CA GLN A 282 23.92 -2.23 -14.77
C GLN A 282 23.45 -1.00 -15.54
N LEU A 283 22.14 -0.77 -15.65
CA LEU A 283 21.55 0.23 -16.52
C LEU A 283 22.12 1.62 -16.23
N GLU A 284 21.99 2.09 -14.99
CA GLU A 284 22.41 3.43 -14.57
C GLU A 284 23.92 3.65 -14.71
N LEU A 285 24.71 2.57 -14.59
CA LEU A 285 26.17 2.64 -14.66
C LEU A 285 26.71 2.69 -16.09
N ARG A 286 25.96 2.13 -17.05
CA ARG A 286 26.43 1.95 -18.44
C ARG A 286 25.63 2.72 -19.47
N VAL A 287 24.49 3.29 -19.12
CA VAL A 287 23.59 3.95 -20.09
C VAL A 287 24.30 5.02 -20.92
N ASN A 288 25.19 5.82 -20.33
CA ASN A 288 25.92 6.87 -21.07
C ASN A 288 26.92 6.31 -22.09
N GLN A 289 27.43 5.10 -21.87
CA GLN A 289 28.35 4.43 -22.80
C GLN A 289 27.57 3.74 -23.92
N GLU A 290 26.43 3.13 -23.59
CA GLU A 290 25.63 2.32 -24.51
C GLU A 290 24.65 3.15 -25.35
N LEU A 291 24.13 4.25 -24.78
CA LEU A 291 23.14 5.15 -25.36
C LEU A 291 23.71 6.57 -25.44
N SER A 292 24.47 6.84 -26.51
CA SER A 292 25.14 8.13 -26.71
C SER A 292 24.21 9.26 -27.19
N ASP A 293 23.04 8.93 -27.74
CA ASP A 293 22.07 9.90 -28.26
C ASP A 293 20.76 9.83 -27.46
N PRO A 294 20.45 10.83 -26.61
CA PRO A 294 19.25 10.84 -25.79
C PRO A 294 17.96 11.15 -26.56
N THR A 295 18.05 11.58 -27.82
CA THR A 295 16.89 11.90 -28.67
C THR A 295 16.32 10.68 -29.37
N ARG A 296 17.11 9.60 -29.47
CA ARG A 296 16.65 8.34 -30.07
C ARG A 296 15.53 7.71 -29.28
N ARG A 297 14.63 7.05 -30.00
CA ARG A 297 13.57 6.26 -29.36
C ARG A 297 14.19 4.99 -28.79
N ILE A 298 13.91 4.71 -27.52
CA ILE A 298 14.43 3.54 -26.81
C ILE A 298 13.23 2.71 -26.37
N LEU A 299 13.19 1.44 -26.74
CA LEU A 299 12.22 0.48 -26.23
C LEU A 299 12.93 -0.48 -25.27
N THR A 300 12.55 -0.45 -24.00
CA THR A 300 13.00 -1.47 -23.05
C THR A 300 12.09 -2.69 -23.08
N CYS A 301 12.66 -3.89 -23.06
CA CYS A 301 11.92 -5.13 -22.90
C CYS A 301 12.51 -6.00 -21.78
N CYS A 302 11.64 -6.72 -21.08
CA CYS A 302 12.02 -7.76 -20.14
C CYS A 302 11.08 -8.97 -20.32
N GLU A 303 11.13 -9.93 -19.39
CA GLU A 303 10.34 -11.17 -19.54
C GLU A 303 8.82 -10.92 -19.53
N LEU A 304 8.31 -10.19 -18.53
CA LEU A 304 6.87 -9.94 -18.30
C LEU A 304 6.45 -8.47 -18.39
N GLY A 305 7.34 -7.57 -18.82
CA GLY A 305 7.07 -6.12 -18.89
C GLY A 305 7.29 -5.31 -17.60
N TYR A 306 7.34 -5.94 -16.41
CA TYR A 306 7.49 -5.19 -15.14
C TYR A 306 8.84 -4.51 -14.97
N VAL A 307 9.94 -5.26 -15.14
CA VAL A 307 11.30 -4.73 -14.95
C VAL A 307 11.65 -3.71 -16.02
N SER A 308 11.20 -3.94 -17.27
CA SER A 308 11.36 -2.97 -18.35
C SER A 308 10.58 -1.69 -18.10
N THR A 309 9.37 -1.75 -17.55
CA THR A 309 8.63 -0.53 -17.20
C THR A 309 9.38 0.31 -16.16
N LEU A 310 9.96 -0.33 -15.13
CA LEU A 310 10.80 0.37 -14.15
C LEU A 310 12.08 0.94 -14.80
N ALA A 311 12.74 0.17 -15.67
CA ALA A 311 13.92 0.62 -16.42
C ALA A 311 13.61 1.84 -17.30
N ALA A 312 12.51 1.79 -18.04
CA ALA A 312 12.04 2.89 -18.88
C ALA A 312 11.75 4.13 -18.04
N SER A 313 11.10 3.99 -16.88
CA SER A 313 10.84 5.12 -15.99
C SER A 313 12.15 5.76 -15.51
N THR A 314 13.15 4.95 -15.11
CA THR A 314 14.48 5.48 -14.73
C THR A 314 15.16 6.20 -15.90
N LEU A 315 15.14 5.63 -17.11
CA LEU A 315 15.72 6.28 -18.28
C LEU A 315 15.06 7.64 -18.58
N ARG A 316 13.74 7.74 -18.44
CA ARG A 316 13.00 8.99 -18.61
C ARG A 316 13.38 10.02 -17.55
N GLU A 317 13.55 9.61 -16.29
CA GLU A 317 14.06 10.47 -15.20
C GLU A 317 15.49 10.96 -15.48
N MET A 318 16.31 10.15 -16.14
CA MET A 318 17.67 10.52 -16.57
C MET A 318 17.71 11.40 -17.83
N GLY A 319 16.55 11.70 -18.45
CA GLY A 319 16.44 12.59 -19.62
C GLY A 319 16.23 11.91 -20.96
N PHE A 320 16.12 10.58 -21.03
CA PHE A 320 15.78 9.84 -22.26
C PHE A 320 14.26 9.90 -22.51
N LEU A 321 13.75 11.07 -22.88
CA LEU A 321 12.31 11.39 -22.92
C LEU A 321 11.50 10.60 -23.94
N HIS A 322 12.13 9.94 -24.91
CA HIS A 322 11.47 9.08 -25.91
C HIS A 322 11.51 7.59 -25.54
N THR A 323 11.89 7.26 -24.31
CA THR A 323 11.89 5.87 -23.84
C THR A 323 10.47 5.36 -23.62
N VAL A 324 10.21 4.15 -24.11
CA VAL A 324 8.97 3.38 -24.03
C VAL A 324 9.24 1.95 -23.53
N ALA A 325 8.22 1.25 -23.06
CA ALA A 325 8.31 -0.16 -22.68
C ALA A 325 7.53 -1.06 -23.64
N LEU A 326 8.02 -2.28 -23.85
CA LEU A 326 7.29 -3.31 -24.60
C LEU A 326 6.12 -3.83 -23.77
N ASP A 327 4.91 -3.75 -24.32
CA ASP A 327 3.73 -4.35 -23.72
C ASP A 327 3.82 -5.89 -23.73
N GLY A 328 3.42 -6.54 -22.64
CA GLY A 328 3.50 -8.00 -22.45
C GLY A 328 4.90 -8.62 -22.33
N GLY A 329 5.95 -7.92 -22.77
CA GLY A 329 7.35 -8.36 -22.70
C GLY A 329 7.69 -9.53 -23.63
N MET A 330 8.84 -10.14 -23.38
CA MET A 330 9.40 -11.22 -24.19
C MET A 330 8.58 -12.51 -24.13
N LYS A 331 7.86 -12.76 -23.04
CA LYS A 331 6.94 -13.89 -22.98
C LYS A 331 5.86 -13.76 -24.05
N ALA A 332 5.18 -12.62 -24.12
CA ALA A 332 4.12 -12.37 -25.08
C ALA A 332 4.65 -12.35 -26.53
N TRP A 333 5.84 -11.78 -26.75
CA TRP A 333 6.53 -11.84 -28.05
C TRP A 333 6.73 -13.28 -28.55
N ARG A 334 7.16 -14.20 -27.66
CA ARG A 334 7.35 -15.61 -28.01
C ARG A 334 6.03 -16.34 -28.22
N GLU A 335 5.03 -16.09 -27.38
CA GLU A 335 3.69 -16.68 -27.52
C GLU A 335 3.00 -16.25 -28.82
N ALA A 336 3.28 -15.03 -29.30
CA ALA A 336 2.83 -14.54 -30.60
C ALA A 336 3.56 -15.19 -31.80
N GLY A 337 4.59 -16.00 -31.55
CA GLY A 337 5.38 -16.66 -32.59
C GLY A 337 6.27 -15.73 -33.41
N TYR A 338 6.63 -14.57 -32.84
CA TYR A 338 7.44 -13.58 -33.54
C TYR A 338 8.92 -13.96 -33.61
N PRO A 339 9.67 -13.44 -34.60
CA PRO A 339 11.06 -13.84 -34.81
C PRO A 339 11.95 -13.59 -33.59
N LEU A 340 12.88 -14.51 -33.34
CA LEU A 340 13.89 -14.41 -32.29
C LEU A 340 15.29 -14.49 -32.91
N ALA A 341 16.19 -13.67 -32.39
CA ALA A 341 17.63 -13.89 -32.52
C ALA A 341 18.14 -14.67 -31.29
N THR A 342 19.21 -15.42 -31.48
CA THR A 342 19.87 -16.20 -30.41
C THR A 342 21.37 -15.93 -30.43
N GLY A 343 22.05 -16.25 -29.32
CA GLY A 343 23.49 -16.09 -29.20
C GLY A 343 23.92 -14.81 -28.46
N PRO A 344 25.23 -14.60 -28.33
CA PRO A 344 25.79 -13.57 -27.45
C PRO A 344 25.46 -12.16 -27.93
N ALA A 345 25.33 -11.22 -26.99
CA ALA A 345 25.14 -9.81 -27.29
C ALA A 345 26.25 -9.29 -28.23
N MET A 346 25.86 -8.69 -29.36
CA MET A 346 26.82 -8.06 -30.26
C MET A 346 27.48 -6.88 -29.54
N THR A 347 28.78 -6.99 -29.27
CA THR A 347 29.57 -5.86 -28.80
C THR A 347 29.74 -4.90 -29.97
N ARG A 348 29.30 -3.63 -29.84
CA ARG A 348 29.78 -2.60 -30.75
C ARG A 348 31.30 -2.55 -30.61
N ALA A 349 32.01 -2.81 -31.69
CA ALA A 349 33.40 -2.39 -31.78
C ALA A 349 33.44 -0.90 -31.46
N ALA A 350 34.36 -0.49 -30.56
CA ALA A 350 34.63 0.91 -30.32
C ALA A 350 34.86 1.60 -31.68
N PRO A 351 34.33 2.82 -31.91
CA PRO A 351 34.73 3.56 -33.09
C PRO A 351 36.25 3.67 -33.08
N ALA A 352 36.89 3.19 -34.14
CA ALA A 352 38.32 3.42 -34.33
C ALA A 352 38.53 4.94 -34.22
N ALA A 353 39.39 5.36 -33.30
CA ALA A 353 39.82 6.75 -33.25
C ALA A 353 40.46 7.06 -34.61
N GLY A 354 39.76 7.88 -35.40
CA GLY A 354 40.15 8.31 -36.75
C GLY A 354 39.73 9.74 -36.95
#